data_AF-A0A1M4WK28-F1
#
_entry.id   AF-A0A1M4WK28-F1
#
_cell.length_a   1.000
_cell.length_b   1.000
_cell.length_c   1.000
_cell.angle_alpha   90.00
_cell.angle_beta   90.00
_cell.angle_gamma   90.00
#
_symmetry.space_group_name_H-M   'P 1'
#
loop_
_entity.id
_entity.type
_entity.pdbx_description
1 polymer ?
#
loop_
_entity_poly.entity_id
_entity_poly.type
_entity_poly.pdbx_seq_one_letter_code
_entity_poly.pdbx_strand_id
1 'polypeptide(L)'
;MENVSLNIVFWGEDSFSNIVLNSLIQAGHHVKLVISPWYDNLIYKKLEFTCSKFNIPFERYLKINSEEVFQRVKLFAPDLCVVVHFEKMIRLPILEIPRLGFINLHPSLLPQYRGRAPQHWPIINGEKETGVSVHYVDTGFDTGDIIIQERILIGKDMYVSDLQNEWIKIYSHIVVKAIEKILKGHPVVKQSALEGSYYDKLKTQQCQIKLTAGCQSAYNLIKGVSLPYHGAQFSNIIILKAHYPDSDVTKSIVDKYRTNGVYMQTDFGNFLRFSDGVLIIDKYKISTNMKETILTILSELRPEFNFSQSANFIDEGMLDSLDVVNLVTDLENAYGILIDGVDILPNNFSSVDNIINLLIKNGVKA
;
A
#
# COMPACT_ATOMS: atom_id res chain seq x y z
N MET A 1 18.92 8.49 37.74
CA MET A 1 18.66 9.67 36.89
C MET A 1 17.17 9.75 36.73
N GLU A 2 16.54 10.83 37.21
CA GLU A 2 15.10 11.03 37.02
C GLU A 2 14.79 10.98 35.52
N ASN A 3 13.81 10.16 35.12
CA ASN A 3 13.34 10.14 33.75
C ASN A 3 12.71 11.50 33.45
N VAL A 4 13.39 12.32 32.66
CA VAL A 4 12.87 13.62 32.21
C VAL A 4 11.67 13.35 31.31
N SER A 5 10.48 13.70 31.79
CA SER A 5 9.26 13.64 30.99
C SER A 5 9.22 14.81 30.01
N LEU A 6 8.66 14.58 28.83
CA LEU A 6 8.52 15.58 27.76
C LEU A 6 7.06 15.80 27.45
N ASN A 7 6.69 17.04 27.14
CA ASN A 7 5.42 17.37 26.51
C ASN A 7 5.53 17.11 25.02
N ILE A 8 4.72 16.19 24.51
CA ILE A 8 4.77 15.73 23.13
C ILE A 8 3.47 16.08 22.41
N VAL A 9 3.59 16.63 21.21
CA VAL A 9 2.50 16.58 20.21
C VAL A 9 2.82 15.45 19.24
N PHE A 10 1.92 14.49 19.13
CA PHE A 10 2.10 13.29 18.33
C PHE A 10 1.32 13.42 17.01
N TRP A 11 1.96 13.05 15.91
CA TRP A 11 1.43 13.14 14.56
C TRP A 11 1.41 11.74 13.97
N GLY A 12 0.24 11.20 13.69
CA GLY A 12 0.10 9.85 13.16
C GLY A 12 -1.33 9.53 12.77
N GLU A 13 -1.54 8.37 12.16
CA GLU A 13 -2.78 8.12 11.43
C GLU A 13 -3.33 6.71 11.60
N ASP A 14 -2.48 5.72 11.89
CA ASP A 14 -2.86 4.32 11.70
C ASP A 14 -2.57 3.46 12.94
N SER A 15 -2.80 2.16 12.79
CA SER A 15 -2.55 1.19 13.84
C SER A 15 -1.07 1.03 14.23
N PHE A 16 -0.13 1.38 13.33
CA PHE A 16 1.30 1.39 13.63
C PHE A 16 1.67 2.64 14.43
N SER A 17 1.15 3.82 14.06
CA SER A 17 1.25 5.04 14.88
C SER A 17 0.76 4.79 16.31
N ASN A 18 -0.32 4.03 16.46
CA ASN A 18 -0.88 3.69 17.76
C ASN A 18 0.07 2.86 18.66
N ILE A 19 0.93 2.02 18.08
CA ILE A 19 1.93 1.26 18.85
C ILE A 19 2.93 2.23 19.47
N VAL A 20 3.43 3.18 18.68
CA VAL A 20 4.38 4.19 19.15
C VAL A 20 3.74 5.10 20.19
N LEU A 21 2.51 5.57 19.96
CA LEU A 21 1.77 6.38 20.94
C LEU A 21 1.72 5.69 22.32
N ASN A 22 1.35 4.41 22.35
CA ASN A 22 1.31 3.64 23.60
C ASN A 22 2.68 3.55 24.26
N SER A 23 3.75 3.35 23.48
CA SER A 23 5.12 3.28 24.03
C SER A 23 5.54 4.60 24.71
N LEU A 24 5.18 5.75 24.12
CA LEU A 24 5.49 7.07 24.68
C LEU A 24 4.76 7.31 26.01
N ILE A 25 3.48 6.93 26.07
CA ILE A 25 2.67 7.03 27.29
C ILE A 25 3.22 6.11 28.38
N GLN A 26 3.56 4.86 28.04
CA GLN A 26 4.14 3.88 28.98
C GLN A 26 5.52 4.30 29.50
N ALA A 27 6.32 4.98 28.67
CA ALA A 27 7.59 5.56 29.07
C ALA A 27 7.45 6.79 30.00
N GLY A 28 6.22 7.26 30.25
CA GLY A 28 5.93 8.38 31.15
C GLY A 28 6.01 9.76 30.51
N HIS A 29 6.06 9.85 29.17
CA HIS A 29 5.97 11.13 28.46
C HIS A 29 4.52 11.65 28.44
N HIS A 30 4.36 12.97 28.45
CA HIS A 30 3.06 13.63 28.40
C HIS A 30 2.67 13.94 26.96
N VAL A 31 1.95 13.02 26.32
CA VAL A 31 1.36 13.31 25.01
C VAL A 31 0.15 14.23 25.20
N LYS A 32 0.27 15.49 24.78
CA LYS A 32 -0.71 16.56 25.03
C LYS A 32 -1.77 16.68 23.95
N LEU A 33 -1.44 16.26 22.73
CA LEU A 33 -2.30 16.34 21.56
C LEU A 33 -1.87 15.28 20.55
N VAL A 34 -2.84 14.65 19.91
CA VAL A 34 -2.63 13.83 18.71
C VAL A 34 -3.26 14.51 17.51
N ILE A 35 -2.48 14.67 16.43
CA ILE A 35 -2.92 15.24 15.16
C ILE A 35 -2.89 14.16 14.07
N SER A 36 -4.00 14.02 13.35
CA SER A 36 -4.09 13.22 12.12
C SER A 36 -4.59 14.08 10.95
N PRO A 37 -4.33 13.73 9.69
CA PRO A 37 -5.03 14.34 8.59
C PRO A 37 -6.48 13.82 8.52
N TRP A 38 -7.34 14.63 7.94
CA TRP A 38 -8.69 14.24 7.62
C TRP A 38 -8.74 13.46 6.31
N TYR A 39 -9.24 12.24 6.39
CA TYR A 39 -9.58 11.36 5.28
C TYR A 39 -10.92 10.69 5.55
N ASP A 40 -11.67 10.42 4.49
CA ASP A 40 -12.91 9.65 4.59
C ASP A 40 -12.60 8.13 4.59
N ASN A 41 -12.08 7.65 5.72
CA ASN A 41 -11.76 6.23 5.96
C ASN A 41 -11.75 5.94 7.46
N LEU A 42 -11.46 4.71 7.86
CA LEU A 42 -11.47 4.29 9.27
C LEU A 42 -10.09 3.99 9.87
N ILE A 43 -9.00 4.34 9.17
CA ILE A 43 -7.64 3.93 9.55
C ILE A 43 -7.22 4.47 10.92
N TYR A 44 -7.73 5.66 11.27
CA TYR A 44 -7.42 6.40 12.50
C TYR A 44 -8.17 5.92 13.74
N LYS A 45 -9.22 5.11 13.60
CA LYS A 45 -10.11 4.76 14.73
C LYS A 45 -9.39 4.15 15.92
N LYS A 46 -8.37 3.32 15.67
CA LYS A 46 -7.59 2.70 16.76
C LYS A 46 -6.77 3.73 17.52
N LEU A 47 -6.21 4.72 16.81
CA LEU A 47 -5.45 5.80 17.39
C LEU A 47 -6.36 6.72 18.22
N GLU A 48 -7.51 7.11 17.67
CA GLU A 48 -8.55 7.90 18.36
C GLU A 48 -9.03 7.22 19.65
N PHE A 49 -9.35 5.92 19.59
CA PHE A 49 -9.78 5.16 20.76
C PHE A 49 -8.74 5.17 21.89
N THR A 50 -7.46 5.00 21.55
CA THR A 50 -6.36 5.10 22.54
C THR A 50 -6.29 6.50 23.12
N CYS A 51 -6.42 7.56 22.31
CA CYS A 51 -6.43 8.93 22.79
C CYS A 51 -7.56 9.16 23.81
N SER A 52 -8.78 8.69 23.52
CA SER A 52 -9.90 8.76 24.45
C SER A 52 -9.63 8.02 25.77
N LYS A 53 -9.05 6.82 25.70
CA LYS A 53 -8.70 6.02 26.90
C LYS A 53 -7.75 6.76 27.84
N PHE A 54 -6.83 7.56 27.29
CA PHE A 54 -5.83 8.31 28.05
C PHE A 54 -6.19 9.79 28.22
N ASN A 55 -7.41 10.21 27.85
CA ASN A 55 -7.86 11.61 27.88
C ASN A 55 -6.93 12.58 27.11
N ILE A 56 -6.42 12.14 25.97
CA ILE A 56 -5.60 12.94 25.06
C ILE A 56 -6.50 13.52 23.98
N PRO A 57 -6.49 14.85 23.74
CA PRO A 57 -7.15 15.45 22.60
C PRO A 57 -6.69 14.81 21.28
N PHE A 58 -7.64 14.43 20.45
CA PHE A 58 -7.40 13.87 19.12
C PHE A 58 -8.07 14.77 18.08
N GLU A 59 -7.27 15.34 17.18
CA GLU A 59 -7.74 16.35 16.23
C GLU A 59 -7.35 15.98 14.81
N ARG A 60 -8.29 16.20 13.88
CA ARG A 60 -8.14 15.85 12.48
C ARG A 60 -8.30 17.06 11.60
N TYR A 61 -7.36 17.29 10.69
CA TYR A 61 -7.37 18.47 9.83
C TYR A 61 -7.25 18.12 8.34
N LEU A 62 -8.06 18.78 7.52
CA LEU A 62 -7.93 18.71 6.05
C LEU A 62 -6.60 19.34 5.58
N LYS A 63 -6.22 20.47 6.19
CA LYS A 63 -5.00 21.22 5.88
C LYS A 63 -4.08 21.21 7.09
N ILE A 64 -3.09 20.32 7.08
CA ILE A 64 -2.13 20.15 8.18
C ILE A 64 -1.27 21.40 8.43
N ASN A 65 -0.95 22.16 7.38
CA ASN A 65 -0.16 23.39 7.51
C ASN A 65 -1.03 24.65 7.60
N SER A 66 -2.23 24.57 8.18
CA SER A 66 -3.09 25.73 8.38
C SER A 66 -2.65 26.55 9.60
N GLU A 67 -3.05 27.82 9.62
CA GLU A 67 -2.86 28.70 10.78
C GLU A 67 -3.51 28.13 12.05
N GLU A 68 -4.67 27.48 11.91
CA GLU A 68 -5.35 26.80 13.00
C GLU A 68 -4.45 25.73 13.65
N VAL A 69 -3.84 24.86 12.84
CA VAL A 69 -2.92 23.83 13.35
C VAL A 69 -1.70 24.46 14.00
N PHE A 70 -1.13 25.51 13.37
CA PHE A 70 -0.02 26.26 13.97
C PHE A 70 -0.36 26.80 15.36
N GLN A 71 -1.49 27.48 15.51
CA GLN A 71 -1.93 28.03 16.80
C GLN A 71 -2.21 26.93 17.83
N ARG A 72 -2.80 25.80 17.40
CA ARG A 72 -3.05 24.65 18.27
C ARG A 72 -1.76 24.03 18.79
N VAL A 73 -0.80 23.74 17.91
CA VAL A 73 0.50 23.17 18.31
C VAL A 73 1.24 24.16 19.23
N LYS A 74 1.22 25.46 18.92
CA LYS A 74 1.83 26.51 19.74
C LYS A 74 1.22 26.61 21.14
N LEU A 75 -0.11 26.49 21.24
CA LEU A 75 -0.83 26.53 22.53
C LEU A 75 -0.38 25.41 23.48
N PHE A 76 -0.09 24.22 22.97
CA PHE A 76 0.38 23.10 23.79
C PHE A 76 1.87 23.17 24.14
N ALA A 77 2.63 24.11 23.55
CA ALA A 77 4.05 24.34 23.80
C ALA A 77 4.89 23.05 23.95
N PRO A 78 4.88 22.15 22.94
CA PRO A 78 5.59 20.88 23.03
C PRO A 78 7.09 21.07 23.19
N ASP A 79 7.71 20.18 23.96
CA ASP A 79 9.16 20.02 23.95
C ASP A 79 9.62 19.39 22.64
N LEU A 80 8.86 18.40 22.15
CA LEU A 80 9.17 17.57 20.98
C LEU A 80 7.89 17.23 20.22
N CYS A 81 7.96 17.21 18.89
CA CYS A 81 6.91 16.60 18.07
C CYS A 81 7.38 15.25 17.51
N VAL A 82 6.52 14.24 17.56
CA VAL A 82 6.82 12.89 17.07
C VAL A 82 5.89 12.55 15.91
N VAL A 83 6.46 12.22 14.76
CA VAL A 83 5.75 11.85 13.53
C VAL A 83 5.91 10.36 13.26
N VAL A 84 4.81 9.67 13.01
CA VAL A 84 4.81 8.23 12.70
C VAL A 84 3.71 7.93 11.69
N HIS A 85 4.09 7.38 10.54
CA HIS A 85 3.14 6.98 9.49
C HIS A 85 2.18 8.11 9.12
N PHE A 86 2.76 9.27 8.79
CA PHE A 86 2.03 10.48 8.50
C PHE A 86 2.36 10.95 7.09
N GLU A 87 1.37 10.96 6.19
CA GLU A 87 1.62 11.16 4.76
C GLU A 87 1.76 12.63 4.34
N LYS A 88 1.42 13.57 5.23
CA LYS A 88 1.48 15.00 4.91
C LYS A 88 2.82 15.60 5.31
N MET A 89 3.40 16.37 4.39
CA MET A 89 4.56 17.20 4.70
C MET A 89 4.18 18.29 5.69
N ILE A 90 4.91 18.37 6.80
CA ILE A 90 4.82 19.43 7.81
C ILE A 90 5.83 20.52 7.44
N ARG A 91 5.42 21.79 7.49
CA ARG A 91 6.24 22.92 7.01
C ARG A 91 6.43 23.97 8.09
N LEU A 92 7.37 24.89 7.83
CA LEU A 92 7.46 26.14 8.56
C LEU A 92 6.14 26.93 8.47
N PRO A 93 5.74 27.65 9.53
CA PRO A 93 6.45 27.83 10.80
C PRO A 93 6.21 26.72 11.85
N ILE A 94 5.39 25.69 11.55
CA ILE A 94 5.04 24.64 12.53
C ILE A 94 6.27 23.85 12.99
N LEU A 95 7.19 23.54 12.07
CA LEU A 95 8.42 22.78 12.38
C LEU A 95 9.31 23.43 13.44
N GLU A 96 9.24 24.75 13.61
CA GLU A 96 10.07 25.52 14.55
C GLU A 96 9.44 25.66 15.95
N ILE A 97 8.19 25.22 16.15
CA ILE A 97 7.52 25.36 17.45
C ILE A 97 8.22 24.59 18.57
N PRO A 98 8.46 23.26 18.46
CA PRO A 98 9.06 22.50 19.55
C PRO A 98 10.55 22.79 19.68
N ARG A 99 11.02 23.05 20.91
CA ARG A 99 12.44 23.35 21.18
C ARG A 99 13.40 22.21 20.82
N LEU A 100 12.94 20.95 20.86
CA LEU A 100 13.71 19.77 20.46
C LEU A 100 13.41 19.34 19.02
N GLY A 101 12.60 20.11 18.29
CA GLY A 101 12.26 19.86 16.89
C GLY A 101 11.19 18.78 16.69
N PHE A 102 11.13 18.32 15.45
CA PHE A 102 10.30 17.19 15.03
C PHE A 102 11.19 15.99 14.77
N ILE A 103 10.75 14.81 15.21
CA ILE A 103 11.36 13.54 14.81
C ILE A 103 10.34 12.69 14.06
N ASN A 104 10.79 11.98 13.02
CA ASN A 104 9.98 11.04 12.27
C ASN A 104 10.51 9.63 12.44
N LEU A 105 9.60 8.68 12.62
CA LEU A 105 9.88 7.27 12.47
C LEU A 105 9.66 6.88 11.01
N HIS A 106 10.71 6.38 10.37
CA HIS A 106 10.69 5.95 8.98
C HIS A 106 11.02 4.44 8.84
N PRO A 107 10.18 3.63 8.18
CA PRO A 107 10.35 2.17 8.08
C PRO A 107 11.46 1.67 7.13
N SER A 108 12.61 2.36 7.07
CA SER A 108 13.78 1.89 6.31
C SER A 108 15.09 2.23 7.03
N LEU A 109 16.21 1.73 6.50
CA LEU A 109 17.55 2.21 6.84
C LEU A 109 17.89 3.43 5.99
N LEU A 110 17.53 4.62 6.48
CA LEU A 110 17.92 5.89 5.85
C LEU A 110 19.45 5.99 5.71
N PRO A 111 19.96 6.62 4.64
CA PRO A 111 19.23 7.38 3.61
C PRO A 111 18.62 6.53 2.47
N GLN A 112 18.68 5.19 2.57
CA GLN A 112 18.07 4.32 1.57
C GLN A 112 16.55 4.23 1.79
N TYR A 113 15.80 4.15 0.69
CA TYR A 113 14.35 4.01 0.68
C TYR A 113 13.58 5.14 1.39
N ARG A 114 13.98 6.40 1.18
CA ARG A 114 13.15 7.58 1.52
C ARG A 114 11.80 7.52 0.78
N GLY A 115 10.78 8.19 1.32
CA GLY A 115 9.50 8.35 0.63
C GLY A 115 8.40 7.41 1.14
N ARG A 116 7.52 6.95 0.25
CA ARG A 116 6.14 6.58 0.64
C ARG A 116 5.80 5.09 0.58
N ALA A 117 6.76 4.24 0.21
CA ALA A 117 6.53 2.79 0.07
C ALA A 117 7.68 1.91 0.61
N PRO A 118 8.29 2.22 1.77
CA PRO A 118 9.42 1.46 2.31
C PRO A 118 9.06 0.01 2.70
N GLN A 119 7.78 -0.34 2.82
CA GLN A 119 7.33 -1.72 3.05
C GLN A 119 7.49 -2.62 1.82
N HIS A 120 7.49 -2.04 0.61
CA HIS A 120 7.43 -2.79 -0.64
C HIS A 120 8.82 -2.90 -1.26
N TRP A 121 9.47 -1.75 -1.49
CA TRP A 121 10.63 -1.66 -2.36
C TRP A 121 11.86 -2.44 -1.92
N PRO A 122 12.21 -2.53 -0.61
CA PRO A 122 13.31 -3.39 -0.18
C PRO A 122 13.08 -4.87 -0.56
N ILE A 123 11.85 -5.37 -0.40
CA ILE A 123 11.50 -6.74 -0.76
C ILE A 123 11.51 -6.91 -2.29
N ILE A 124 10.90 -5.97 -3.03
CA ILE A 124 10.83 -6.00 -4.50
C ILE A 124 12.23 -5.97 -5.13
N ASN A 125 13.14 -5.15 -4.60
CA ASN A 125 14.51 -5.04 -5.08
C ASN A 125 15.39 -6.23 -4.67
N GLY A 126 14.90 -7.13 -3.82
CA GLY A 126 15.65 -8.28 -3.35
C GLY A 126 16.74 -7.95 -2.33
N GLU A 127 16.52 -6.89 -1.55
CA GLU A 127 17.45 -6.53 -0.47
C GLU A 127 17.56 -7.67 0.55
N LYS A 128 18.74 -7.81 1.14
CA LYS A 128 18.99 -8.78 2.22
C LYS A 128 18.63 -8.22 3.59
N GLU A 129 18.47 -6.90 3.67
CA GLU A 129 18.18 -6.20 4.90
C GLU A 129 17.43 -4.90 4.64
N THR A 130 16.68 -4.49 5.65
CA THR A 130 16.06 -3.18 5.77
C THR A 130 16.11 -2.80 7.25
N GLY A 131 15.23 -1.93 7.71
CA GLY A 131 15.19 -1.55 9.11
C GLY A 131 14.19 -0.46 9.39
N VAL A 132 14.41 0.23 10.51
CA VAL A 132 13.63 1.38 10.94
C VAL A 132 14.61 2.44 11.39
N SER A 133 14.36 3.68 10.97
CA SER A 133 15.13 4.85 11.38
C SER A 133 14.26 5.81 12.16
N VAL A 134 14.81 6.43 13.19
CA VAL A 134 14.26 7.67 13.76
C VAL A 134 15.21 8.79 13.41
N HIS A 135 14.70 9.83 12.77
CA HIS A 135 15.48 10.95 12.26
C HIS A 135 14.77 12.27 12.54
N TYR A 136 15.50 13.38 12.51
CA TYR A 136 14.92 14.71 12.60
C TYR A 136 14.18 15.07 11.31
N VAL A 137 13.07 15.80 11.43
CA VAL A 137 12.36 16.34 10.27
C VAL A 137 12.96 17.68 9.88
N ASP A 138 13.34 17.81 8.61
CA ASP A 138 13.72 19.07 7.98
C ASP A 138 12.70 19.44 6.89
N THR A 139 13.07 20.34 5.97
CA THR A 139 12.18 20.78 4.88
C THR A 139 12.07 19.78 3.72
N GLY A 140 12.89 18.72 3.71
CA GLY A 140 12.89 17.69 2.69
C GLY A 140 12.07 16.46 3.08
N PHE A 141 12.10 15.44 2.20
CA PHE A 141 11.42 14.17 2.43
C PHE A 141 12.40 13.14 3.00
N ASP A 142 12.28 12.86 4.29
CA ASP A 142 13.11 11.88 5.00
C ASP A 142 14.62 12.15 4.91
N THR A 143 15.00 13.43 4.88
CA THR A 143 16.38 13.90 4.68
C THR A 143 17.11 14.34 5.93
N GLY A 144 16.41 14.58 7.04
CA GLY A 144 17.06 15.11 8.24
C GLY A 144 17.92 14.10 8.99
N ASP A 145 18.71 14.58 9.94
CA ASP A 145 19.76 13.77 10.56
C ASP A 145 19.22 12.57 11.34
N ILE A 146 19.88 11.41 11.20
CA ILE A 146 19.45 10.15 11.80
C ILE A 146 19.91 10.09 13.26
N ILE A 147 18.96 9.80 14.16
CA ILE A 147 19.19 9.70 15.61
C ILE A 147 19.52 8.26 16.00
N ILE A 148 18.77 7.29 15.47
CA ILE A 148 18.95 5.86 15.73
C ILE A 148 18.36 5.04 14.59
N GLN A 149 18.92 3.86 14.36
CA GLN A 149 18.38 2.87 13.43
C GLN A 149 18.42 1.48 14.07
N GLU A 150 17.48 0.63 13.69
CA GLU A 150 17.51 -0.80 13.98
C GLU A 150 17.33 -1.60 12.68
N ARG A 151 18.15 -2.62 12.49
CA ARG A 151 18.23 -3.43 11.27
C ARG A 151 17.30 -4.64 11.35
N ILE A 152 16.72 -5.00 10.22
CA ILE A 152 15.90 -6.20 10.01
C ILE A 152 16.51 -6.98 8.85
N LEU A 153 16.80 -8.27 9.06
CA LEU A 153 17.22 -9.17 7.99
C LEU A 153 15.99 -9.63 7.20
N ILE A 154 16.04 -9.51 5.87
CA ILE A 154 14.96 -9.96 4.99
C ILE A 154 15.21 -11.42 4.65
N GLY A 155 14.37 -12.30 5.19
CA GLY A 155 14.40 -13.72 4.88
C GLY A 155 14.04 -14.01 3.42
N LYS A 156 14.56 -15.12 2.88
CA LYS A 156 14.29 -15.54 1.49
C LYS A 156 12.80 -15.61 1.14
N ASP A 157 11.99 -16.06 2.09
CA ASP A 157 10.55 -16.28 1.93
C ASP A 157 9.73 -15.26 2.75
N MET A 158 10.33 -14.13 3.14
CA MET A 158 9.66 -13.06 3.89
C MET A 158 8.73 -12.27 2.97
N TYR A 159 7.45 -12.22 3.32
CA TYR A 159 6.45 -11.40 2.65
C TYR A 159 6.32 -10.03 3.34
N VAL A 160 5.69 -9.07 2.66
CA VAL A 160 5.49 -7.71 3.20
C VAL A 160 4.79 -7.69 4.57
N SER A 161 3.84 -8.60 4.81
CA SER A 161 3.17 -8.75 6.11
C SER A 161 4.12 -9.20 7.22
N ASP A 162 5.10 -10.04 6.90
CA ASP A 162 6.09 -10.52 7.87
C ASP A 162 7.05 -9.39 8.25
N LEU A 163 7.49 -8.60 7.28
CA LEU A 163 8.29 -7.40 7.52
C LEU A 163 7.54 -6.41 8.44
N GLN A 164 6.25 -6.21 8.21
CA GLN A 164 5.41 -5.38 9.08
C GLN A 164 5.32 -5.92 10.51
N ASN A 165 5.29 -7.24 10.70
CA ASN A 165 5.32 -7.84 12.03
C ASN A 165 6.66 -7.58 12.75
N GLU A 166 7.78 -7.56 12.02
CA GLU A 166 9.07 -7.17 12.60
C GLU A 166 9.09 -5.67 12.98
N TRP A 167 8.48 -4.80 12.17
CA TRP A 167 8.33 -3.38 12.53
C TRP A 167 7.57 -3.18 13.83
N ILE A 168 6.47 -3.91 14.05
CA ILE A 168 5.68 -3.80 15.28
C ILE A 168 6.55 -3.99 16.53
N LYS A 169 7.50 -4.94 16.49
CA LYS A 169 8.42 -5.20 17.60
C LYS A 169 9.35 -4.01 17.85
N ILE A 170 9.90 -3.42 16.79
CA ILE A 170 10.83 -2.27 16.88
C ILE A 170 10.09 -0.98 17.29
N TYR A 171 8.91 -0.74 16.72
CA TYR A 171 8.11 0.45 16.96
C TYR A 171 7.70 0.60 18.42
N SER A 172 7.59 -0.52 19.14
CA SER A 172 7.27 -0.53 20.57
C SER A 172 8.30 0.19 21.45
N HIS A 173 9.50 0.50 20.94
CA HIS A 173 10.56 1.06 21.78
C HIS A 173 11.54 2.02 21.07
N ILE A 174 11.71 1.97 19.74
CA ILE A 174 12.77 2.71 19.06
C ILE A 174 12.65 4.24 19.23
N VAL A 175 11.43 4.77 19.27
CA VAL A 175 11.20 6.22 19.47
C VAL A 175 11.55 6.65 20.90
N VAL A 176 11.22 5.82 21.90
CA VAL A 176 11.61 6.08 23.30
C VAL A 176 13.13 6.09 23.42
N LYS A 177 13.83 5.11 22.81
CA LYS A 177 15.30 5.09 22.74
C LYS A 177 15.85 6.34 22.03
N ALA A 178 15.20 6.81 20.97
CA ALA A 178 15.60 8.02 20.26
C ALA A 178 15.49 9.26 21.16
N ILE A 179 14.38 9.41 21.89
CA ILE A 179 14.19 10.49 22.86
C ILE A 179 15.28 10.48 23.93
N GLU A 180 15.62 9.30 24.48
CA GLU A 180 16.72 9.19 25.44
C GLU A 180 18.07 9.65 24.86
N LYS A 181 18.35 9.31 23.58
CA LYS A 181 19.57 9.75 22.90
C LYS A 181 19.62 11.27 22.74
N ILE A 182 18.49 11.89 22.39
CA ILE A 182 18.36 13.35 22.27
C ILE A 182 18.64 14.01 23.62
N LEU A 183 18.01 13.54 24.69
CA LEU A 183 18.17 14.10 26.04
C LEU A 183 19.59 13.96 26.59
N LYS A 184 20.30 12.89 26.21
CA LYS A 184 21.71 12.66 26.55
C LYS A 184 22.69 13.42 25.65
N GLY A 185 22.21 14.14 24.63
CA GLY A 185 23.05 14.88 23.69
C GLY A 185 23.94 13.96 22.84
N HIS A 186 23.47 12.75 22.52
CA HIS A 186 24.22 11.85 21.65
C HIS A 186 24.32 12.42 20.23
N PRO A 187 25.45 12.19 19.52
CA PRO A 187 25.61 12.66 18.16
C PRO A 187 24.65 11.95 17.20
N VAL A 188 24.27 12.67 16.14
CA VAL A 188 23.45 12.16 15.03
C VAL A 188 24.30 11.89 13.79
N VAL A 189 23.77 11.06 12.89
CA VAL A 189 24.37 10.79 11.59
C VAL A 189 23.78 11.73 10.55
N LYS A 190 24.62 12.55 9.93
CA LYS A 190 24.20 13.50 8.89
C LYS A 190 23.93 12.80 7.57
N GLN A 191 22.68 12.82 7.13
CA GLN A 191 22.29 12.19 5.86
C GLN A 191 22.83 12.94 4.63
N SER A 192 23.07 14.24 4.74
CA SER A 192 23.54 15.08 3.62
C SER A 192 24.91 14.67 3.07
N ALA A 193 25.68 13.90 3.83
CA ALA A 193 26.98 13.35 3.43
C ALA A 193 26.88 11.93 2.84
N LEU A 194 25.67 11.38 2.67
CA LEU A 194 25.45 9.98 2.30
C LEU A 194 24.61 9.87 1.03
N GLU A 195 24.93 8.88 0.18
CA GLU A 195 24.08 8.51 -0.94
C GLU A 195 22.81 7.80 -0.45
N GLY A 196 21.67 8.26 -0.96
CA GLY A 196 20.35 7.73 -0.61
C GLY A 196 19.56 7.31 -1.85
N SER A 197 18.39 6.72 -1.60
CA SER A 197 17.42 6.40 -2.63
C SER A 197 16.04 6.89 -2.20
N TYR A 198 15.20 7.22 -3.19
CA TYR A 198 13.85 7.71 -2.97
C TYR A 198 12.87 6.89 -3.78
N TYR A 199 11.78 6.49 -3.15
CA TYR A 199 10.69 5.78 -3.79
C TYR A 199 9.34 6.40 -3.43
N ASP A 200 8.59 6.77 -4.46
CA ASP A 200 7.21 7.22 -4.31
C ASP A 200 6.27 6.03 -4.01
N LYS A 201 5.00 6.34 -3.80
CA LYS A 201 3.93 5.37 -3.57
C LYS A 201 3.91 4.35 -4.71
N LEU A 202 3.84 3.07 -4.34
CA LEU A 202 3.71 1.98 -5.29
C LEU A 202 2.40 2.11 -6.08
N LYS A 203 2.50 2.04 -7.41
CA LYS A 203 1.36 2.13 -8.35
C LYS A 203 0.97 0.74 -8.85
N THR A 204 -0.30 0.55 -9.18
CA THR A 204 -0.83 -0.73 -9.70
C THR A 204 -0.05 -1.24 -10.92
N GLN A 205 0.37 -0.35 -11.83
CA GLN A 205 1.16 -0.73 -13.00
C GLN A 205 2.52 -1.34 -12.63
N GLN A 206 3.08 -0.99 -11.47
CA GLN A 206 4.34 -1.54 -10.97
C GLN A 206 4.15 -2.91 -10.30
N CYS A 207 2.91 -3.34 -10.06
CA CYS A 207 2.58 -4.68 -9.57
C CYS A 207 2.54 -5.73 -10.69
N GLN A 208 2.80 -5.36 -11.94
CA GLN A 208 2.75 -6.26 -13.10
C GLN A 208 4.02 -7.11 -13.22
N ILE A 209 3.85 -8.43 -13.27
CA ILE A 209 4.90 -9.40 -13.50
C ILE A 209 5.36 -9.30 -14.95
N LYS A 210 6.66 -9.08 -15.14
CA LYS A 210 7.30 -9.12 -16.45
C LYS A 210 8.09 -10.42 -16.57
N LEU A 211 7.69 -11.32 -17.47
CA LEU A 211 8.40 -12.59 -17.69
C LEU A 211 9.86 -12.40 -18.11
N THR A 212 10.18 -11.25 -18.71
CA THR A 212 11.54 -10.88 -19.12
C THR A 212 12.44 -10.46 -17.96
N ALA A 213 11.89 -10.18 -16.77
CA ALA A 213 12.67 -9.77 -15.60
C ALA A 213 13.26 -10.95 -14.81
N GLY A 214 12.90 -12.18 -15.17
CA GLY A 214 13.37 -13.41 -14.52
C GLY A 214 12.55 -13.82 -13.30
N CYS A 215 12.75 -15.08 -12.91
CA CYS A 215 11.98 -15.78 -11.87
C CYS A 215 12.13 -15.11 -10.48
N GLN A 216 13.37 -14.76 -10.11
CA GLN A 216 13.65 -14.13 -8.80
C GLN A 216 13.01 -12.75 -8.66
N SER A 217 13.05 -11.93 -9.72
CA SER A 217 12.42 -10.62 -9.74
C SER A 217 10.91 -10.72 -9.59
N ALA A 218 10.28 -11.67 -10.27
CA ALA A 218 8.85 -11.94 -10.12
C ALA A 218 8.51 -12.43 -8.71
N TYR A 219 9.35 -13.29 -8.12
CA TYR A 219 9.14 -13.78 -6.76
C TYR A 219 9.23 -12.65 -5.72
N ASN A 220 10.24 -11.79 -5.86
CA ASN A 220 10.40 -10.61 -5.01
C ASN A 220 9.20 -9.65 -5.14
N LEU A 221 8.69 -9.44 -6.35
CA LEU A 221 7.48 -8.67 -6.58
C LEU A 221 6.29 -9.29 -5.84
N ILE A 222 6.01 -10.58 -6.05
CA ILE A 222 4.92 -11.31 -5.38
C ILE A 222 4.99 -11.13 -3.87
N LYS A 223 6.16 -11.32 -3.26
CA LYS A 223 6.36 -11.15 -1.81
C LYS A 223 6.11 -9.70 -1.35
N GLY A 224 6.62 -8.73 -2.10
CA GLY A 224 6.58 -7.32 -1.77
C GLY A 224 5.18 -6.70 -1.89
N VAL A 225 4.30 -7.26 -2.73
CA VAL A 225 2.95 -6.72 -2.97
C VAL A 225 1.81 -7.65 -2.54
N SER A 226 2.12 -8.72 -1.82
CA SER A 226 1.15 -9.70 -1.30
C SER A 226 0.19 -9.09 -0.25
N LEU A 227 -0.69 -9.93 0.31
CA LEU A 227 -1.62 -9.54 1.36
C LEU A 227 -0.92 -8.79 2.51
N PRO A 228 -1.55 -7.73 3.05
CA PRO A 228 -2.91 -7.27 2.78
C PRO A 228 -3.08 -6.38 1.53
N TYR A 229 -2.07 -6.29 0.66
CA TYR A 229 -2.08 -5.45 -0.54
C TYR A 229 -2.64 -6.18 -1.77
N HIS A 230 -2.54 -5.53 -2.93
CA HIS A 230 -3.23 -5.91 -4.16
C HIS A 230 -2.77 -7.23 -4.78
N GLY A 231 -1.55 -7.71 -4.49
CA GLY A 231 -0.95 -8.86 -5.18
C GLY A 231 -0.23 -8.50 -6.47
N ALA A 232 0.58 -9.42 -6.97
CA ALA A 232 1.31 -9.26 -8.23
C ALA A 232 0.45 -9.74 -9.40
N GLN A 233 0.43 -9.00 -10.49
CA GLN A 233 -0.51 -9.18 -11.59
C GLN A 233 0.18 -9.81 -12.79
N PHE A 234 -0.44 -10.83 -13.38
CA PHE A 234 -0.03 -11.36 -14.69
C PHE A 234 -1.30 -11.72 -15.48
N SER A 235 -1.51 -11.06 -16.61
CA SER A 235 -2.77 -11.15 -17.36
C SER A 235 -3.97 -10.84 -16.44
N ASN A 236 -4.97 -11.73 -16.37
CA ASN A 236 -6.13 -11.63 -15.49
C ASN A 236 -5.92 -12.33 -14.13
N ILE A 237 -4.69 -12.66 -13.75
CA ILE A 237 -4.40 -13.37 -12.49
C ILE A 237 -3.67 -12.44 -11.53
N ILE A 238 -4.17 -12.36 -10.30
CA ILE A 238 -3.53 -11.71 -9.17
C ILE A 238 -2.93 -12.79 -8.29
N ILE A 239 -1.61 -12.87 -8.25
CA ILE A 239 -0.85 -13.83 -7.45
C ILE A 239 -0.57 -13.22 -6.07
N LEU A 240 -0.98 -13.94 -5.04
CA LEU A 240 -0.83 -13.55 -3.64
C LEU A 240 0.25 -14.36 -2.94
N LYS A 241 0.48 -15.61 -3.35
CA LYS A 241 1.50 -16.45 -2.75
C LYS A 241 2.08 -17.40 -3.80
N ALA A 242 3.39 -17.56 -3.76
CA ALA A 242 4.13 -18.49 -4.59
C ALA A 242 5.32 -19.09 -3.82
N HIS A 243 5.91 -20.13 -4.38
CA HIS A 243 7.18 -20.69 -3.91
C HIS A 243 7.98 -21.29 -5.07
N TYR A 244 9.28 -21.50 -4.82
CA TYR A 244 10.12 -22.28 -5.71
C TYR A 244 9.84 -23.78 -5.53
N PRO A 245 9.51 -24.51 -6.62
CA PRO A 245 9.38 -25.96 -6.53
C PRO A 245 10.75 -26.63 -6.30
N ASP A 246 10.71 -27.90 -5.90
CA ASP A 246 11.91 -28.74 -5.84
C ASP A 246 12.57 -28.89 -7.22
N SER A 247 13.86 -29.24 -7.21
CA SER A 247 14.67 -29.28 -8.45
C SER A 247 14.15 -30.29 -9.49
N ASP A 248 13.60 -31.42 -9.06
CA ASP A 248 13.08 -32.44 -9.99
C ASP A 248 11.73 -32.05 -10.59
N VAL A 249 10.87 -31.36 -9.82
CA VAL A 249 9.64 -30.76 -10.32
C VAL A 249 9.97 -29.66 -11.33
N THR A 250 10.98 -28.82 -11.01
CA THR A 250 11.46 -27.77 -11.93
C THR A 250 11.89 -28.37 -13.27
N LYS A 251 12.73 -29.41 -13.27
CA LYS A 251 13.16 -30.08 -14.51
C LYS A 251 11.98 -30.63 -15.31
N SER A 252 11.07 -31.33 -14.63
CA SER A 252 9.89 -31.92 -15.26
C SER A 252 9.00 -30.87 -15.93
N ILE A 253 8.78 -29.72 -15.28
CA ILE A 253 8.04 -28.60 -15.85
C ILE A 253 8.80 -28.00 -17.04
N VAL A 254 10.10 -27.74 -16.90
CA VAL A 254 10.93 -27.14 -17.97
C VAL A 254 10.97 -28.02 -19.22
N ASP A 255 10.96 -29.34 -19.05
CA ASP A 255 11.00 -30.29 -20.16
C ASP A 255 9.67 -30.38 -20.92
N LYS A 256 8.54 -30.30 -20.19
CA LYS A 256 7.19 -30.38 -20.76
C LYS A 256 6.68 -29.03 -21.30
N TYR A 257 7.01 -27.93 -20.64
CA TYR A 257 6.49 -26.58 -20.91
C TYR A 257 7.61 -25.63 -21.35
N ARG A 258 7.80 -25.55 -22.68
CA ARG A 258 8.94 -24.85 -23.29
C ARG A 258 8.75 -23.33 -23.41
N THR A 259 7.53 -22.81 -23.33
CA THR A 259 7.25 -21.37 -23.43
C THR A 259 7.08 -20.71 -22.07
N ASN A 260 7.56 -19.47 -21.95
CA ASN A 260 7.33 -18.65 -20.75
C ASN A 260 5.87 -18.23 -20.68
N GLY A 261 5.31 -18.18 -19.47
CA GLY A 261 3.88 -17.90 -19.30
C GLY A 261 3.33 -18.37 -17.97
N VAL A 262 2.02 -18.21 -17.82
CA VAL A 262 1.26 -18.82 -16.73
C VAL A 262 0.58 -20.08 -17.23
N TYR A 263 0.61 -21.12 -16.40
CA TYR A 263 -0.02 -22.40 -16.66
C TYR A 263 -0.93 -22.74 -15.49
N MET A 264 -2.18 -23.07 -15.79
CA MET A 264 -3.22 -23.33 -14.81
C MET A 264 -3.74 -24.76 -14.96
N GLN A 265 -4.13 -25.38 -13.85
CA GLN A 265 -4.75 -26.71 -13.79
C GLN A 265 -3.92 -27.80 -14.49
N THR A 266 -2.60 -27.77 -14.30
CA THR A 266 -1.70 -28.81 -14.83
C THR A 266 -1.50 -29.95 -13.82
N ASP A 267 -0.83 -31.02 -14.26
CA ASP A 267 -0.39 -32.12 -13.37
C ASP A 267 0.56 -31.64 -12.25
N PHE A 268 1.17 -30.46 -12.41
CA PHE A 268 2.04 -29.81 -11.42
C PHE A 268 1.34 -28.66 -10.68
N GLY A 269 0.02 -28.54 -10.81
CA GLY A 269 -0.77 -27.43 -10.28
C GLY A 269 -0.71 -26.18 -11.16
N ASN A 270 -0.74 -25.01 -10.52
CA ASN A 270 -0.65 -23.70 -11.18
C ASN A 270 0.76 -23.15 -11.05
N PHE A 271 1.36 -22.65 -12.13
CA PHE A 271 2.73 -22.12 -12.06
C PHE A 271 3.00 -21.02 -13.08
N LEU A 272 4.02 -20.20 -12.78
CA LEU A 272 4.65 -19.29 -13.72
C LEU A 272 5.95 -19.89 -14.23
N ARG A 273 6.13 -19.88 -15.54
CA ARG A 273 7.35 -20.29 -16.24
C ARG A 273 8.08 -19.05 -16.77
N PHE A 274 9.34 -18.94 -16.39
CA PHE A 274 10.29 -17.93 -16.87
C PHE A 274 11.39 -18.61 -17.68
N SER A 275 12.26 -17.86 -18.37
CA SER A 275 13.40 -18.48 -19.06
C SER A 275 14.38 -19.14 -18.09
N ASP A 276 14.50 -18.56 -16.89
CA ASP A 276 15.49 -18.87 -15.85
C ASP A 276 14.91 -19.66 -14.67
N GLY A 277 13.60 -19.96 -14.64
CA GLY A 277 13.02 -20.69 -13.52
C GLY A 277 11.52 -20.93 -13.60
N VAL A 278 10.97 -21.44 -12.49
CA VAL A 278 9.55 -21.72 -12.29
C VAL A 278 9.14 -21.27 -10.89
N LEU A 279 7.94 -20.73 -10.75
CA LEU A 279 7.28 -20.50 -9.46
C LEU A 279 5.95 -21.24 -9.43
N ILE A 280 5.70 -22.03 -8.39
CA ILE A 280 4.38 -22.59 -8.12
C ILE A 280 3.50 -21.51 -7.49
N ILE A 281 2.26 -21.38 -7.98
CA ILE A 281 1.27 -20.43 -7.51
C ILE A 281 0.41 -21.12 -6.43
N ASP A 282 0.61 -20.72 -5.17
CA ASP A 282 -0.10 -21.28 -4.02
C ASP A 282 -1.45 -20.60 -3.77
N LYS A 283 -1.50 -19.30 -4.01
CA LYS A 283 -2.69 -18.49 -3.76
C LYS A 283 -2.80 -17.39 -4.80
N TYR A 284 -3.96 -17.32 -5.43
CA TYR A 284 -4.26 -16.33 -6.45
C TYR A 284 -5.73 -15.92 -6.38
N LYS A 285 -6.05 -14.85 -7.09
CA LYS A 285 -7.41 -14.42 -7.44
C LYS A 285 -7.45 -14.24 -8.95
N ILE A 286 -8.60 -14.53 -9.55
CA ILE A 286 -8.85 -14.13 -10.92
C ILE A 286 -9.39 -12.71 -10.86
N SER A 287 -8.68 -11.79 -11.50
CA SER A 287 -9.15 -10.44 -11.76
C SER A 287 -9.98 -10.51 -13.04
N THR A 288 -11.28 -10.72 -12.91
CA THR A 288 -12.21 -10.56 -14.03
C THR A 288 -12.13 -9.11 -14.48
N ASN A 289 -11.49 -8.86 -15.62
CA ASN A 289 -11.50 -7.52 -16.21
C ASN A 289 -12.94 -7.20 -16.62
N MET A 290 -13.35 -5.94 -16.52
CA MET A 290 -14.70 -5.47 -16.87
C MET A 290 -15.16 -6.02 -18.22
N LYS A 291 -14.24 -6.06 -19.19
CA LYS A 291 -14.45 -6.67 -20.52
C LYS A 291 -14.83 -8.14 -20.47
N GLU A 292 -14.12 -8.96 -19.69
CA GLU A 292 -14.39 -10.40 -19.58
C GLU A 292 -15.73 -10.64 -18.87
N THR A 293 -16.02 -9.91 -17.80
CA THR A 293 -17.32 -9.99 -17.11
C THR A 293 -18.47 -9.61 -18.04
N ILE A 294 -18.34 -8.51 -18.81
CA ILE A 294 -19.35 -8.09 -19.79
C ILE A 294 -19.53 -9.17 -20.86
N LEU A 295 -18.44 -9.72 -21.40
CA LEU A 295 -18.51 -10.78 -22.42
C LEU A 295 -19.18 -12.06 -21.87
N THR A 296 -18.94 -12.41 -20.61
CA THR A 296 -19.62 -13.53 -19.95
C THR A 296 -21.11 -13.27 -19.85
N ILE A 297 -21.54 -12.11 -19.33
CA ILE A 297 -22.95 -11.74 -19.20
C ILE A 297 -23.64 -11.76 -20.58
N LEU A 298 -23.02 -11.17 -21.59
CA LEU A 298 -23.55 -11.17 -22.96
C LEU A 298 -23.69 -12.58 -23.54
N SER A 299 -22.70 -13.46 -23.29
CA SER A 299 -22.74 -14.85 -23.75
C SER A 299 -23.75 -15.71 -23.00
N GLU A 300 -24.08 -15.38 -21.74
CA GLU A 300 -25.15 -16.02 -20.99
C GLU A 300 -26.53 -15.56 -21.46
N LEU A 301 -26.66 -14.27 -21.81
CA LEU A 301 -27.89 -13.68 -22.32
C LEU A 301 -28.26 -14.21 -23.72
N ARG A 302 -27.27 -14.27 -24.63
CA ARG A 302 -27.44 -14.74 -26.02
C ARG A 302 -26.31 -15.70 -26.42
N PRO A 303 -26.38 -16.98 -26.01
CA PRO A 303 -25.29 -17.95 -26.21
C PRO A 303 -25.04 -18.31 -27.67
N GLU A 304 -25.97 -18.00 -28.58
CA GLU A 304 -25.82 -18.22 -30.02
C GLU A 304 -24.84 -17.24 -30.69
N PHE A 305 -24.41 -16.19 -29.99
CA PHE A 305 -23.60 -15.11 -30.56
C PHE A 305 -22.20 -15.03 -29.96
N ASN A 306 -21.23 -14.66 -30.80
CA ASN A 306 -19.87 -14.37 -30.36
C ASN A 306 -19.60 -12.86 -30.29
N PHE A 307 -19.92 -12.27 -29.14
CA PHE A 307 -19.75 -10.84 -28.88
C PHE A 307 -18.30 -10.34 -28.94
N SER A 308 -17.29 -11.22 -28.88
CA SER A 308 -15.88 -10.83 -28.97
C SER A 308 -15.43 -10.46 -30.38
N GLN A 309 -16.22 -10.80 -31.41
CA GLN A 309 -15.89 -10.61 -32.83
C GLN A 309 -16.79 -9.59 -33.55
N SER A 310 -17.79 -9.04 -32.87
CA SER A 310 -18.73 -8.07 -33.44
C SER A 310 -18.22 -6.64 -33.28
N ALA A 311 -18.53 -5.79 -34.27
CA ALA A 311 -18.23 -4.36 -34.22
C ALA A 311 -19.39 -3.56 -33.61
N ASN A 312 -20.64 -3.97 -33.87
CA ASN A 312 -21.83 -3.33 -33.28
C ASN A 312 -22.98 -4.32 -33.03
N PHE A 313 -23.26 -4.61 -31.75
CA PHE A 313 -24.27 -5.59 -31.33
C PHE A 313 -25.70 -5.23 -31.74
N ILE A 314 -26.01 -3.93 -31.85
CA ILE A 314 -27.35 -3.46 -32.17
C ILE A 314 -27.55 -3.47 -33.69
N ASP A 315 -26.61 -2.92 -34.44
CA ASP A 315 -26.68 -2.86 -35.91
C ASP A 315 -26.61 -4.27 -36.54
N GLU A 316 -25.86 -5.18 -35.92
CA GLU A 316 -25.76 -6.59 -36.32
C GLU A 316 -26.96 -7.43 -35.85
N GLY A 317 -27.91 -6.84 -35.12
CA GLY A 317 -29.14 -7.51 -34.65
C GLY A 317 -28.90 -8.57 -33.57
N MET A 318 -27.77 -8.48 -32.85
CA MET A 318 -27.38 -9.43 -31.81
C MET A 318 -28.10 -9.17 -30.48
N LEU A 319 -28.47 -7.92 -30.21
CA LEU A 319 -29.25 -7.51 -29.03
C LEU A 319 -30.47 -6.70 -29.48
N ASP A 320 -31.64 -7.01 -28.92
CA ASP A 320 -32.85 -6.21 -29.08
C ASP A 320 -33.15 -5.34 -27.84
N SER A 321 -34.28 -4.60 -27.85
CA SER A 321 -34.63 -3.70 -26.74
C SER A 321 -34.96 -4.43 -25.44
N LEU A 322 -35.40 -5.70 -25.50
CA LEU A 322 -35.64 -6.52 -24.32
C LEU A 322 -34.32 -7.04 -23.76
N ASP A 323 -33.39 -7.46 -24.63
CA ASP A 323 -32.05 -7.88 -24.24
C ASP A 323 -31.29 -6.77 -23.51
N VAL A 324 -31.39 -5.52 -23.98
CA VAL A 324 -30.75 -4.37 -23.32
C VAL A 324 -31.28 -4.18 -21.88
N VAL A 325 -32.57 -4.39 -21.63
CA VAL A 325 -33.15 -4.28 -20.28
C VAL A 325 -32.62 -5.38 -19.36
N ASN A 326 -32.52 -6.61 -19.85
CA ASN A 326 -31.97 -7.73 -19.09
C ASN A 326 -30.47 -7.53 -18.81
N LEU A 327 -29.71 -7.10 -19.83
CA LEU A 327 -28.30 -6.78 -19.72
C LEU A 327 -28.04 -5.67 -18.68
N VAL A 328 -28.87 -4.62 -18.63
CA VAL A 328 -28.77 -3.58 -17.60
C VAL A 328 -28.90 -4.19 -16.20
N THR A 329 -29.89 -5.06 -15.99
CA THR A 329 -30.12 -5.73 -14.70
C THR A 329 -28.91 -6.57 -14.28
N ASP A 330 -28.35 -7.35 -15.21
CA ASP A 330 -27.19 -8.21 -14.93
C ASP A 330 -25.92 -7.39 -14.67
N LEU A 331 -25.74 -6.27 -15.36
CA LEU A 331 -24.63 -5.33 -15.12
C LEU A 331 -24.75 -4.62 -13.77
N GLU A 332 -25.93 -4.14 -13.41
CA GLU A 332 -26.20 -3.54 -12.10
C GLU A 332 -25.88 -4.53 -10.95
N ASN A 333 -26.33 -5.78 -11.10
CA ASN A 333 -26.05 -6.84 -10.14
C ASN A 333 -24.55 -7.19 -10.06
N ALA A 334 -23.88 -7.30 -11.21
CA ALA A 334 -22.47 -7.69 -11.27
C ALA A 334 -21.53 -6.63 -10.66
N TYR A 335 -21.87 -5.35 -10.81
CA TYR A 335 -21.01 -4.24 -10.38
C TYR A 335 -21.52 -3.47 -9.16
N GLY A 336 -22.72 -3.77 -8.66
CA GLY A 336 -23.31 -3.12 -7.50
C GLY A 336 -23.58 -1.62 -7.73
N ILE A 337 -24.08 -1.28 -8.92
CA ILE A 337 -24.42 0.09 -9.34
C ILE A 337 -25.89 0.20 -9.73
N LEU A 338 -26.35 1.43 -9.96
CA LEU A 338 -27.63 1.72 -10.64
C LEU A 338 -27.32 2.52 -11.89
N ILE A 339 -27.80 2.07 -13.05
CA ILE A 339 -27.66 2.75 -14.33
C ILE A 339 -28.85 3.69 -14.49
N ASP A 340 -28.58 4.98 -14.68
CA ASP A 340 -29.64 5.96 -14.88
C ASP A 340 -30.47 5.62 -16.14
N GLY A 341 -31.80 5.69 -16.03
CA GLY A 341 -32.71 5.41 -17.14
C GLY A 341 -32.45 6.28 -18.38
N VAL A 342 -31.87 7.48 -18.22
CA VAL A 342 -31.48 8.32 -19.36
C VAL A 342 -30.29 7.77 -20.15
N ASP A 343 -29.51 6.87 -19.55
CA ASP A 343 -28.34 6.23 -20.15
C ASP A 343 -28.66 4.88 -20.79
N ILE A 344 -29.91 4.40 -20.70
CA ILE A 344 -30.39 3.18 -21.36
C ILE A 344 -30.71 3.48 -22.83
N LEU A 345 -29.65 3.78 -23.59
CA LEU A 345 -29.71 4.11 -25.01
C LEU A 345 -28.96 3.05 -25.83
N PRO A 346 -29.47 2.61 -27.00
CA PRO A 346 -28.85 1.54 -27.79
C PRO A 346 -27.35 1.75 -28.06
N ASN A 347 -26.93 3.01 -28.29
CA ASN A 347 -25.52 3.33 -28.54
C ASN A 347 -24.60 2.96 -27.36
N ASN A 348 -25.07 3.05 -26.12
CA ASN A 348 -24.27 2.70 -24.94
C ASN A 348 -24.06 1.18 -24.79
N PHE A 349 -24.86 0.37 -25.49
CA PHE A 349 -24.79 -1.10 -25.47
C PHE A 349 -24.35 -1.71 -26.81
N SER A 350 -23.90 -0.88 -27.75
CA SER A 350 -23.50 -1.32 -29.09
C SER A 350 -22.16 -2.07 -29.13
N SER A 351 -21.31 -1.94 -28.11
CA SER A 351 -20.03 -2.66 -28.05
C SER A 351 -19.58 -2.85 -26.61
N VAL A 352 -18.63 -3.76 -26.38
CA VAL A 352 -18.06 -3.96 -25.04
C VAL A 352 -17.42 -2.68 -24.51
N ASP A 353 -16.72 -1.92 -25.37
CA ASP A 353 -16.05 -0.69 -24.96
C ASP A 353 -17.07 0.40 -24.58
N ASN A 354 -18.22 0.45 -25.25
CA ASN A 354 -19.30 1.37 -24.89
C ASN A 354 -19.95 1.00 -23.55
N ILE A 355 -20.14 -0.30 -23.29
CA ILE A 355 -20.62 -0.78 -21.99
C ILE A 355 -19.61 -0.46 -20.87
N ILE A 356 -18.31 -0.65 -21.12
CA ILE A 356 -17.25 -0.27 -20.17
C ILE A 356 -17.32 1.23 -19.85
N ASN A 357 -17.44 2.08 -20.87
CA ASN A 357 -17.55 3.53 -20.68
C ASN A 357 -18.80 3.91 -19.87
N LEU A 358 -19.93 3.22 -20.12
CA LEU A 358 -21.16 3.39 -19.35
C LEU A 358 -20.96 3.01 -17.87
N LEU A 359 -20.32 1.87 -17.60
CA LEU A 359 -20.04 1.41 -16.23
C LEU A 359 -19.10 2.38 -15.49
N ILE A 360 -18.06 2.88 -16.17
CA ILE A 360 -17.14 3.88 -15.59
C ILE A 360 -17.89 5.17 -15.27
N LYS A 361 -18.75 5.65 -16.18
CA LYS A 361 -19.61 6.82 -15.95
C LYS A 361 -20.49 6.65 -14.71
N ASN A 362 -20.98 5.43 -14.47
CA ASN A 362 -21.82 5.07 -13.32
C ASN A 362 -21.03 4.62 -12.07
N GLY A 363 -19.72 4.91 -12.01
CA GLY A 363 -18.94 4.79 -10.78
C GLY A 363 -18.14 3.49 -10.62
N VAL A 364 -18.14 2.61 -11.62
CA VAL A 364 -17.26 1.42 -11.60
C VAL A 364 -15.82 1.85 -11.87
N LYS A 365 -14.90 1.46 -10.99
CA LYS A 365 -13.47 1.78 -11.16
C LYS A 365 -12.86 0.89 -12.26
N ALA A 366 -12.23 1.54 -13.23
CA ALA A 366 -11.49 0.91 -14.32
C ALA A 366 -10.29 0.07 -13.84
#